data_AF-A0A3B3WZ92-F1
#
_entry.id   AF-A0A3B3WZ92-F1
#
_cell.length_a   1.000
_cell.length_b   1.000
_cell.length_c   1.000
_cell.angle_alpha   90.00
_cell.angle_beta   90.00
_cell.angle_gamma   90.00
#
_symmetry.space_group_name_H-M   'P 1'
#
loop_
_entity.id
_entity.type
_entity.pdbx_description
1 polymer ?
#
loop_
_entity_poly.entity_id
_entity_poly.type
_entity_poly.pdbx_seq_one_letter_code
_entity_poly.pdbx_strand_id
1 'polypeptide(L)'
;MTLIRRRRSLSKLKRDFYSSQHEVEPPESSLTRGCKVTSALRVGHTSRGSFLGAEQEPPAAAAESSDSERSLCRSAVPAATDGKAPGMGHSLRAAALLAFVVLSVLVSLLITSLKQFGSGSTRFFNATNPEELRRGLDVQLRERRKEILPLLLPHAADDDDEKNGVLEEVQHSSDSALDLSLWNEVTLGTGKAHRDQMGCESLVDVRAVEVLGSGYTKLVVKANVAGGQAVALKMVNEQGVDMRKCLKEFRDAEGCRELVSYKLQKEMLLLQRLRHPNVIKLKGHCSGVHGGGEGGGVERGRVAVILEQGTPLQMIQLLQTPWEDRFRVCLDLVRLLHFLSRSPLGSVGLLDFQPRQFVTVSGQLKLTDLDDVSAGELACRTHADCTLKFPHRNFTVLCSTQGVCDGLNEKRNIYNAYRFFFTYLLPHQAPPGLTHLVDHIMNTTGELKADINQTLEAFEHILLLYKLGLHLDNLHPSALRDYTVMRDMSTSGNGEYRCWPSYSQQGCVLSVHSAREAAHICNSHSQCSSFTLTGQKTWTGHHLASFRSSFGHLVPDSASEVYVKKSRVPQPPLPPPPSSS
;
A
#
# COMPACT_ATOMS: atom_id res chain seq x y z
N MET A 1 28.51 -24.04 8.70
CA MET A 1 27.55 -22.94 8.51
C MET A 1 26.56 -23.36 7.43
N THR A 2 25.26 -23.30 7.68
CA THR A 2 24.26 -24.00 6.81
C THR A 2 23.20 -23.02 6.32
N LEU A 3 23.27 -22.65 5.04
CA LEU A 3 22.33 -21.73 4.38
C LEU A 3 20.95 -22.40 4.17
N ILE A 4 19.97 -22.03 4.99
CA ILE A 4 18.60 -22.58 4.91
C ILE A 4 17.85 -21.90 3.75
N ARG A 5 17.93 -22.51 2.56
CA ARG A 5 17.25 -22.09 1.32
C ARG A 5 15.74 -22.37 1.36
N ARG A 6 15.00 -21.69 2.25
CA ARG A 6 13.55 -21.89 2.47
C ARG A 6 12.70 -21.29 1.32
N ARG A 7 12.38 -22.11 0.31
CA ARG A 7 11.18 -21.90 -0.53
C ARG A 7 9.93 -21.91 0.37
N ARG A 8 9.43 -20.75 0.80
CA ARG A 8 8.09 -20.64 1.41
C ARG A 8 7.04 -20.70 0.31
N SER A 9 6.02 -21.55 0.49
CA SER A 9 4.83 -21.53 -0.39
C SER A 9 4.02 -20.26 -0.18
N LEU A 10 3.32 -19.78 -1.23
CA LEU A 10 2.41 -18.62 -1.14
C LEU A 10 1.36 -18.78 -0.02
N SER A 11 0.91 -20.01 0.27
CA SER A 11 -0.04 -20.26 1.37
C SER A 11 0.54 -19.95 2.75
N LYS A 12 1.87 -20.08 2.92
CA LYS A 12 2.57 -19.68 4.14
C LYS A 12 2.86 -18.18 4.15
N LEU A 13 3.28 -17.60 3.02
CA LEU A 13 3.45 -16.15 2.89
C LEU A 13 2.14 -15.38 3.20
N LYS A 14 1.01 -15.87 2.70
CA LYS A 14 -0.34 -15.31 2.97
C LYS A 14 -0.71 -15.41 4.46
N ARG A 15 -0.32 -16.48 5.16
CA ARG A 15 -0.55 -16.65 6.61
C ARG A 15 0.35 -15.71 7.43
N ASP A 16 1.63 -15.65 7.09
CA ASP A 16 2.61 -14.75 7.72
C ASP A 16 2.17 -13.27 7.52
N PHE A 17 1.63 -12.93 6.35
CA PHE A 17 1.07 -11.61 6.02
C PHE A 17 -0.19 -11.27 6.82
N TYR A 18 -1.19 -12.15 6.91
CA TYR A 18 -2.37 -11.92 7.75
C TYR A 18 -1.99 -11.72 9.22
N SER A 19 -1.00 -12.48 9.72
CA SER A 19 -0.50 -12.29 11.09
C SER A 19 0.09 -10.89 11.30
N SER A 20 0.78 -10.33 10.30
CA SER A 20 1.33 -8.97 10.35
C SER A 20 0.30 -7.86 10.04
N GLN A 21 -0.92 -8.19 9.63
CA GLN A 21 -2.03 -7.22 9.47
C GLN A 21 -3.03 -7.24 10.64
N HIS A 22 -3.04 -8.32 11.44
CA HIS A 22 -3.93 -8.46 12.59
C HIS A 22 -3.31 -8.07 13.94
N GLU A 23 -2.09 -7.52 13.97
CA GLU A 23 -1.55 -6.80 15.14
C GLU A 23 -2.16 -5.39 15.25
N VAL A 24 -3.50 -5.33 15.28
CA VAL A 24 -4.31 -4.16 15.59
C VAL A 24 -5.38 -4.61 16.58
N GLU A 25 -5.44 -3.98 17.76
CA GLU A 25 -6.42 -4.32 18.78
C GLU A 25 -7.85 -4.10 18.26
N PRO A 26 -8.80 -5.01 18.53
CA PRO A 26 -10.21 -4.74 18.28
C PRO A 26 -10.68 -3.65 19.27
N PRO A 27 -11.57 -2.72 18.85
CA PRO A 27 -12.14 -1.75 19.78
C PRO A 27 -12.96 -2.47 20.86
N GLU A 28 -12.84 -2.03 22.11
CA GLU A 28 -13.57 -2.60 23.24
C GLU A 28 -15.09 -2.37 23.11
N SER A 29 -15.81 -3.33 22.54
CA SER A 29 -17.27 -3.43 22.66
C SER A 29 -17.62 -4.11 23.99
N SER A 30 -18.24 -3.36 24.90
CA SER A 30 -18.59 -3.82 26.25
C SER A 30 -19.48 -5.08 26.25
N LEU A 31 -19.04 -6.13 26.94
CA LEU A 31 -19.87 -7.32 27.15
C LEU A 31 -20.99 -7.04 28.17
N THR A 32 -22.23 -6.94 27.68
CA THR A 32 -23.42 -7.24 28.49
C THR A 32 -23.92 -8.65 28.18
N ARG A 33 -23.93 -9.53 29.18
CA ARG A 33 -24.48 -10.89 29.03
C ARG A 33 -26.02 -10.83 28.99
N GLY A 34 -26.63 -11.46 27.98
CA GLY A 34 -28.08 -11.62 27.86
C GLY A 34 -28.44 -12.95 27.19
N CYS A 35 -29.49 -13.62 27.67
CA CYS A 35 -29.79 -15.01 27.32
C CYS A 35 -30.26 -15.20 25.86
N LYS A 36 -29.93 -16.36 25.28
CA LYS A 36 -30.72 -16.92 24.16
C LYS A 36 -32.13 -17.25 24.67
N VAL A 37 -33.15 -16.74 23.99
CA VAL A 37 -34.50 -17.34 23.99
C VAL A 37 -34.88 -17.55 22.52
N THR A 38 -35.22 -18.80 22.17
CA THR A 38 -35.75 -19.14 20.85
C THR A 38 -37.27 -19.05 20.87
N SER A 39 -37.83 -18.16 20.06
CA SER A 39 -39.27 -18.10 19.79
C SER A 39 -39.53 -18.02 18.28
N ALA A 40 -40.03 -19.12 17.71
CA ALA A 40 -40.55 -19.11 16.35
C ALA A 40 -42.02 -18.68 16.39
N LEU A 41 -42.43 -17.78 15.48
CA LEU A 41 -43.83 -17.43 15.28
C LEU A 41 -44.19 -17.49 13.79
N ARG A 42 -45.39 -18.01 13.48
CA ARG A 42 -45.90 -18.17 12.12
C ARG A 42 -46.69 -16.94 11.66
N VAL A 43 -46.37 -16.44 10.47
CA VAL A 43 -47.28 -15.76 9.51
C VAL A 43 -46.73 -16.09 8.12
N GLY A 44 -47.47 -16.31 7.04
CA GLY A 44 -48.92 -16.41 6.80
C GLY A 44 -49.16 -16.36 5.28
N HIS A 45 -50.06 -17.19 4.73
CA HIS A 45 -50.17 -17.39 3.27
C HIS A 45 -50.85 -16.25 2.49
N THR A 46 -50.35 -15.95 1.29
CA THR A 46 -51.10 -15.82 0.01
C THR A 46 -50.08 -15.89 -1.15
N SER A 47 -50.17 -16.84 -2.09
CA SER A 47 -50.97 -16.83 -3.34
C SER A 47 -50.44 -15.82 -4.39
N ARG A 48 -50.20 -16.11 -5.68
CA ARG A 48 -50.80 -17.12 -6.59
C ARG A 48 -49.97 -17.31 -7.89
N GLY A 49 -50.10 -18.44 -8.61
CA GLY A 49 -49.56 -18.68 -9.97
C GLY A 49 -48.15 -19.31 -9.99
N SER A 50 -47.85 -20.54 -10.45
CA SER A 50 -48.44 -21.55 -11.37
C SER A 50 -47.98 -21.48 -12.83
N PHE A 51 -47.11 -22.42 -13.25
CA PHE A 51 -47.19 -23.37 -14.40
C PHE A 51 -45.82 -24.10 -14.49
N LEU A 52 -45.75 -25.42 -14.28
CA LEU A 52 -45.57 -26.51 -15.27
C LEU A 52 -44.33 -26.36 -16.19
N GLY A 53 -43.44 -27.35 -16.35
CA GLY A 53 -43.28 -28.71 -15.77
C GLY A 53 -41.82 -29.16 -16.03
N ALA A 54 -41.37 -30.42 -16.00
CA ALA A 54 -41.80 -31.72 -15.50
C ALA A 54 -40.72 -32.74 -15.96
N GLU A 55 -40.29 -33.67 -15.10
CA GLU A 55 -39.69 -34.98 -15.45
C GLU A 55 -38.26 -35.02 -16.09
N GLN A 56 -37.44 -36.09 -15.97
CA GLN A 56 -37.66 -37.46 -15.44
C GLN A 56 -36.34 -38.11 -14.90
N GLU A 57 -36.48 -39.13 -14.02
CA GLU A 57 -35.45 -40.03 -13.43
C GLU A 57 -36.17 -41.34 -12.97
N PRO A 58 -35.53 -42.43 -12.46
CA PRO A 58 -34.12 -42.85 -12.49
C PRO A 58 -33.93 -44.03 -13.49
N PRO A 59 -33.97 -45.37 -13.21
CA PRO A 59 -33.74 -46.24 -12.02
C PRO A 59 -32.57 -47.27 -12.22
N ALA A 60 -32.27 -48.25 -11.36
CA ALA A 60 -32.08 -48.31 -9.89
C ALA A 60 -31.56 -49.72 -9.46
N ALA A 61 -30.73 -49.81 -8.41
CA ALA A 61 -30.48 -51.00 -7.53
C ALA A 61 -29.64 -50.52 -6.32
N ALA A 62 -29.97 -50.70 -5.03
CA ALA A 62 -30.39 -51.88 -4.24
C ALA A 62 -29.18 -52.76 -3.81
N ALA A 63 -29.04 -53.23 -2.55
CA ALA A 63 -29.97 -53.23 -1.40
C ALA A 63 -29.27 -53.20 -0.01
N GLU A 64 -30.04 -52.86 1.05
CA GLU A 64 -30.07 -53.44 2.44
C GLU A 64 -28.78 -53.57 3.30
N SER A 65 -28.76 -53.59 4.65
CA SER A 65 -29.66 -53.22 5.78
C SER A 65 -28.79 -53.22 7.10
N SER A 66 -29.18 -53.03 8.36
CA SER A 66 -30.46 -52.83 9.08
C SER A 66 -30.29 -52.09 10.44
N ASP A 67 -31.42 -51.75 11.08
CA ASP A 67 -31.78 -51.69 12.52
C ASP A 67 -30.86 -52.30 13.63
N SER A 68 -30.93 -51.93 14.94
CA SER A 68 -31.57 -50.78 15.65
C SER A 68 -31.22 -50.72 17.18
N GLU A 69 -31.58 -49.60 17.83
CA GLU A 69 -31.86 -49.31 19.26
C GLU A 69 -30.92 -49.60 20.48
N ARG A 70 -30.81 -48.55 21.32
CA ARG A 70 -30.84 -48.49 22.82
C ARG A 70 -29.69 -49.00 23.74
N SER A 71 -28.94 -47.99 24.19
CA SER A 71 -28.99 -47.45 25.58
C SER A 71 -28.05 -47.95 26.70
N LEU A 72 -28.13 -47.23 27.83
CA LEU A 72 -27.63 -47.49 29.20
C LEU A 72 -26.12 -47.34 29.49
N CYS A 73 -25.79 -46.20 30.12
CA CYS A 73 -24.60 -46.05 30.95
C CYS A 73 -24.76 -46.84 32.27
N ARG A 74 -23.69 -47.47 32.78
CA ARG A 74 -23.51 -47.74 34.21
C ARG A 74 -22.03 -47.81 34.60
N SER A 75 -21.74 -47.45 35.84
CA SER A 75 -20.39 -47.28 36.37
C SER A 75 -19.68 -48.60 36.69
N ALA A 76 -18.35 -48.59 36.64
CA ALA A 76 -17.50 -49.57 37.32
C ALA A 76 -16.29 -48.88 37.97
N VAL A 77 -16.18 -49.01 39.29
CA VAL A 77 -15.04 -48.65 40.16
C VAL A 77 -15.05 -49.70 41.27
N PRO A 78 -13.99 -50.54 41.39
CA PRO A 78 -12.86 -50.21 42.26
C PRO A 78 -11.50 -50.60 41.60
N ALA A 79 -10.32 -50.50 42.22
CA ALA A 79 -9.97 -50.21 43.61
C ALA A 79 -8.73 -49.29 43.71
N ALA A 80 -8.39 -48.86 44.93
CA ALA A 80 -7.23 -47.99 45.20
C ALA A 80 -5.98 -48.77 45.66
N THR A 81 -4.81 -48.21 45.39
CA THR A 81 -3.54 -48.50 46.07
C THR A 81 -2.79 -47.19 46.35
N ASP A 82 -2.00 -47.15 47.42
CA ASP A 82 -1.43 -45.90 47.97
C ASP A 82 -0.37 -45.22 47.09
N GLY A 83 -0.40 -43.89 47.06
CA GLY A 83 0.39 -43.07 46.12
C GLY A 83 0.74 -41.64 46.59
N LYS A 84 1.06 -41.48 47.88
CA LYS A 84 1.64 -40.29 48.56
C LYS A 84 1.99 -39.06 47.69
N ALA A 85 1.12 -38.05 47.67
CA ALA A 85 1.31 -36.82 46.90
C ALA A 85 2.22 -35.77 47.59
N PRO A 86 2.96 -34.96 46.79
CA PRO A 86 3.48 -33.67 47.24
C PRO A 86 3.19 -32.47 46.29
N GLY A 87 2.94 -31.29 46.87
CA GLY A 87 3.56 -30.06 46.34
C GLY A 87 2.78 -29.07 45.46
N MET A 88 1.51 -29.29 45.09
CA MET A 88 0.80 -28.41 44.11
C MET A 88 0.40 -26.99 44.63
N GLY A 89 1.00 -26.49 45.71
CA GLY A 89 0.71 -25.17 46.30
C GLY A 89 1.51 -23.99 45.72
N HIS A 90 2.72 -24.24 45.17
CA HIS A 90 3.63 -23.16 44.75
C HIS A 90 3.33 -22.63 43.33
N SER A 91 2.92 -23.50 42.41
CA SER A 91 2.64 -23.13 41.01
C SER A 91 1.51 -22.09 40.89
N LEU A 92 0.41 -22.28 41.63
CA LEU A 92 -0.71 -21.34 41.67
C LEU A 92 -0.32 -19.96 42.22
N ARG A 93 0.56 -19.90 43.24
CA ARG A 93 1.07 -18.63 43.76
C ARG A 93 2.01 -17.92 42.77
N ALA A 94 2.87 -18.67 42.07
CA ALA A 94 3.73 -18.11 41.03
C ALA A 94 2.91 -17.58 39.84
N ALA A 95 1.88 -18.30 39.41
CA ALA A 95 0.97 -17.87 38.35
C ALA A 95 0.17 -16.61 38.74
N ALA A 96 -0.32 -16.52 39.98
CA ALA A 96 -1.02 -15.34 40.49
C ALA A 96 -0.09 -14.10 40.57
N LEU A 97 1.16 -14.28 41.02
CA LEU A 97 2.15 -13.20 41.04
C LEU A 97 2.52 -12.73 39.62
N LEU A 98 2.73 -13.64 38.68
CA LEU A 98 2.98 -13.31 37.27
C LEU A 98 1.79 -12.55 36.66
N ALA A 99 0.55 -13.00 36.91
CA ALA A 99 -0.65 -12.29 36.46
C ALA A 99 -0.74 -10.87 37.04
N PHE A 100 -0.40 -10.68 38.32
CA PHE A 100 -0.41 -9.36 38.96
C PHE A 100 0.67 -8.43 38.43
N VAL A 101 1.87 -8.95 38.12
CA VAL A 101 2.97 -8.20 37.49
C VAL A 101 2.63 -7.83 36.04
N VAL A 102 2.04 -8.74 35.26
CA VAL A 102 1.57 -8.43 33.90
C VAL A 102 0.47 -7.35 33.95
N LEU A 103 -0.48 -7.46 34.88
CA LEU A 103 -1.55 -6.47 35.04
C LEU A 103 -1.00 -5.08 35.44
N SER A 104 -0.04 -5.01 36.36
CA SER A 104 0.55 -3.74 36.78
C SER A 104 1.41 -3.09 35.69
N VAL A 105 2.09 -3.89 34.87
CA VAL A 105 2.80 -3.40 33.67
C VAL A 105 1.81 -2.89 32.62
N LEU A 106 0.72 -3.62 32.34
CA LEU A 106 -0.32 -3.19 31.40
C LEU A 106 -1.00 -1.88 31.86
N VAL A 107 -1.37 -1.78 33.13
CA VAL A 107 -1.94 -0.55 33.72
C VAL A 107 -0.92 0.61 33.67
N SER A 108 0.37 0.35 33.92
CA SER A 108 1.42 1.37 33.81
C SER A 108 1.61 1.86 32.36
N LEU A 109 1.57 0.95 31.38
CA LEU A 109 1.63 1.28 29.96
C LEU A 109 0.38 2.08 29.51
N LEU A 110 -0.81 1.70 29.99
CA LEU A 110 -2.06 2.43 29.75
C LEU A 110 -1.99 3.86 30.30
N ILE A 111 -1.56 4.03 31.56
CA ILE A 111 -1.37 5.35 32.20
C ILE A 111 -0.30 6.16 31.45
N THR A 112 0.77 5.52 30.95
CA THR A 112 1.82 6.21 30.19
C THR A 112 1.31 6.68 28.83
N SER A 113 0.58 5.83 28.10
CA SER A 113 -0.09 6.19 26.84
C SER A 113 -1.10 7.33 27.02
N LEU A 114 -1.94 7.26 28.06
CA LEU A 114 -2.90 8.30 28.42
C LEU A 114 -2.22 9.63 28.82
N LYS A 115 -1.02 9.59 29.44
CA LYS A 115 -0.23 10.80 29.70
C LYS A 115 0.43 11.35 28.42
N GLN A 116 0.88 10.48 27.53
CA GLN A 116 1.56 10.88 26.29
C GLN A 116 0.59 11.49 25.26
N PHE A 117 -0.69 11.11 25.28
CA PHE A 117 -1.78 11.83 24.60
C PHE A 117 -2.45 12.93 25.45
N GLY A 118 -2.21 12.97 26.76
CA GLY A 118 -2.93 13.82 27.72
C GLY A 118 -2.30 15.18 28.03
N SER A 119 -1.12 15.50 27.45
CA SER A 119 -0.39 16.74 27.78
C SER A 119 -0.90 18.00 27.05
N GLY A 120 -2.04 17.92 26.35
CA GLY A 120 -2.68 19.07 25.69
C GLY A 120 -4.20 18.92 25.62
N SER A 121 -4.92 19.95 26.06
CA SER A 121 -6.39 20.07 26.05
C SER A 121 -7.20 18.96 26.77
N THR A 122 -7.28 19.05 28.10
CA THR A 122 -8.19 18.24 28.95
C THR A 122 -9.23 19.08 29.71
N ARG A 123 -9.37 20.38 29.41
CA ARG A 123 -10.12 21.34 30.26
C ARG A 123 -11.61 21.55 29.94
N PHE A 124 -12.11 21.15 28.77
CA PHE A 124 -13.46 21.55 28.32
C PHE A 124 -14.57 20.48 28.41
N PHE A 125 -14.27 19.24 28.83
CA PHE A 125 -15.25 18.14 28.83
C PHE A 125 -16.49 18.34 29.73
N ASN A 126 -16.46 19.30 30.66
CA ASN A 126 -17.59 19.67 31.53
C ASN A 126 -18.19 21.07 31.20
N ALA A 127 -17.68 21.78 30.19
CA ALA A 127 -18.17 23.11 29.84
C ALA A 127 -19.55 23.02 29.16
N THR A 128 -20.59 23.51 29.83
CA THR A 128 -21.94 23.64 29.27
C THR A 128 -22.23 25.04 28.71
N ASN A 129 -21.34 26.01 28.97
CA ASN A 129 -21.42 27.38 28.49
C ASN A 129 -21.01 27.46 26.99
N PRO A 130 -21.91 27.89 26.08
CA PRO A 130 -21.59 28.01 24.65
C PRO A 130 -20.39 28.92 24.34
N GLU A 131 -20.16 29.97 25.13
CA GLU A 131 -19.01 30.87 24.92
C GLU A 131 -17.66 30.24 25.30
N GLU A 132 -17.65 29.29 26.23
CA GLU A 132 -16.43 28.56 26.62
C GLU A 132 -16.08 27.52 25.57
N LEU A 133 -17.10 26.81 25.06
CA LEU A 133 -16.95 25.88 23.94
C LEU A 133 -16.45 26.62 22.69
N ARG A 134 -17.08 27.75 22.33
CA ARG A 134 -16.64 28.56 21.18
C ARG A 134 -15.20 29.06 21.34
N ARG A 135 -14.83 29.61 22.51
CA ARG A 135 -13.45 30.02 22.79
C ARG A 135 -12.45 28.85 22.76
N GLY A 136 -12.85 27.65 23.19
CA GLY A 136 -12.04 26.44 23.05
C GLY A 136 -11.79 26.04 21.60
N LEU A 137 -12.82 26.14 20.76
CA LEU A 137 -12.73 25.89 19.31
C LEU A 137 -11.88 26.96 18.61
N ASP A 138 -12.06 28.25 18.93
CA ASP A 138 -11.26 29.37 18.45
C ASP A 138 -9.76 29.23 18.83
N VAL A 139 -9.44 28.56 19.95
CA VAL A 139 -8.06 28.18 20.28
C VAL A 139 -7.56 27.06 19.35
N GLN A 140 -8.31 25.97 19.18
CA GLN A 140 -7.85 24.87 18.30
C GLN A 140 -7.69 25.31 16.84
N LEU A 141 -8.59 26.16 16.31
CA LEU A 141 -8.48 26.73 14.96
C LEU A 141 -7.19 27.57 14.79
N ARG A 142 -6.82 28.37 15.80
CA ARG A 142 -5.57 29.16 15.78
C ARG A 142 -4.32 28.29 15.88
N GLU A 143 -4.32 27.20 16.64
CA GLU A 143 -3.19 26.28 16.66
C GLU A 143 -3.03 25.54 15.31
N ARG A 144 -4.14 25.09 14.68
CA ARG A 144 -4.08 24.50 13.33
C ARG A 144 -3.61 25.49 12.26
N ARG A 145 -3.89 26.79 12.44
CA ARG A 145 -3.34 27.86 11.60
C ARG A 145 -1.81 27.94 11.70
N LYS A 146 -1.26 27.93 12.93
CA LYS A 146 0.20 27.95 13.15
C LYS A 146 0.92 26.73 12.55
N GLU A 147 0.29 25.56 12.57
CA GLU A 147 0.85 24.33 11.97
C GLU A 147 1.01 24.42 10.44
N ILE A 148 0.20 25.24 9.77
CA ILE A 148 0.21 25.37 8.31
C ILE A 148 1.03 26.56 7.82
N LEU A 149 1.10 27.67 8.58
CA LEU A 149 1.80 28.89 8.14
C LEU A 149 3.23 28.66 7.60
N PRO A 150 4.09 27.80 8.20
CA PRO A 150 5.42 27.49 7.64
C PRO A 150 5.40 26.82 6.25
N LEU A 151 4.30 26.15 5.87
CA LEU A 151 4.12 25.54 4.56
C LEU A 151 3.68 26.55 3.49
N LEU A 152 3.31 27.78 3.89
CA LEU A 152 2.87 28.85 3.01
C LEU A 152 3.99 29.81 2.63
N LEU A 153 4.92 30.07 3.55
CA LEU A 153 6.08 30.94 3.29
C LEU A 153 6.93 30.41 2.11
N PRO A 154 7.38 31.27 1.19
CA PRO A 154 8.46 30.92 0.25
C PRO A 154 9.72 30.53 1.03
N HIS A 155 10.48 29.56 0.54
CA HIS A 155 11.80 29.28 1.09
C HIS A 155 12.81 30.21 0.41
N ALA A 156 13.58 30.98 1.19
CA ALA A 156 14.60 31.89 0.66
C ALA A 156 15.83 31.07 0.22
N ALA A 157 15.76 30.52 -0.99
CA ALA A 157 16.76 29.63 -1.57
C ALA A 157 16.71 29.64 -3.11
N ASP A 158 16.65 30.83 -3.71
CA ASP A 158 16.97 31.14 -5.12
C ASP A 158 16.94 32.68 -5.27
N ASP A 159 18.06 33.35 -4.95
CA ASP A 159 18.45 34.70 -5.40
C ASP A 159 19.83 35.05 -4.78
N ASP A 160 20.91 34.54 -5.36
CA ASP A 160 22.28 35.01 -5.10
C ASP A 160 22.51 36.35 -5.85
N ASP A 161 21.95 37.45 -5.33
CA ASP A 161 22.21 38.79 -5.86
C ASP A 161 22.45 39.80 -4.70
N GLU A 162 23.47 40.66 -4.85
CA GLU A 162 23.99 41.45 -3.73
C GLU A 162 23.07 42.61 -3.32
N LYS A 163 22.55 42.58 -2.08
CA LYS A 163 22.39 43.79 -1.25
C LYS A 163 22.35 43.53 0.26
N ASN A 164 23.45 43.91 0.92
CA ASN A 164 23.42 44.28 2.34
C ASN A 164 22.44 45.45 2.56
N GLY A 165 21.65 45.43 3.64
CA GLY A 165 21.01 46.67 4.15
C GLY A 165 19.64 46.60 4.82
N VAL A 166 18.97 45.45 4.94
CA VAL A 166 17.65 45.38 5.62
C VAL A 166 17.53 44.11 6.49
N LEU A 167 18.08 44.15 7.72
CA LEU A 167 18.03 42.99 8.64
C LEU A 167 17.75 43.32 10.13
N GLU A 168 17.34 44.56 10.47
CA GLU A 168 16.99 44.93 11.86
C GLU A 168 15.56 45.51 12.07
N GLU A 169 14.79 45.87 11.03
CA GLU A 169 13.49 46.56 11.20
C GLU A 169 12.21 45.71 11.02
N VAL A 170 12.31 44.39 10.78
CA VAL A 170 11.12 43.54 10.56
C VAL A 170 10.40 43.14 11.86
N GLN A 171 11.04 43.27 13.03
CA GLN A 171 10.58 42.62 14.27
C GLN A 171 9.34 43.22 14.98
N HIS A 172 8.76 44.35 14.53
CA HIS A 172 7.74 45.04 15.33
C HIS A 172 6.50 45.65 14.63
N SER A 173 6.17 45.32 13.36
CA SER A 173 4.87 45.74 12.81
C SER A 173 4.18 44.75 11.83
N SER A 174 2.87 44.57 12.02
CA SER A 174 1.90 43.97 11.09
C SER A 174 2.03 42.48 10.68
N ASP A 175 2.59 41.63 11.54
CA ASP A 175 2.65 40.16 11.38
C ASP A 175 1.28 39.52 11.00
N SER A 176 0.18 40.07 11.54
CA SER A 176 -1.19 39.58 11.29
C SER A 176 -1.73 39.88 9.89
N ALA A 177 -1.26 40.91 9.19
CA ALA A 177 -1.77 41.29 7.87
C ALA A 177 -1.22 40.38 6.77
N LEU A 178 0.06 40.01 6.88
CA LEU A 178 0.70 39.06 5.97
C LEU A 178 0.12 37.67 6.16
N ASP A 179 -0.02 37.18 7.40
CA ASP A 179 -0.76 35.94 7.72
C ASP A 179 -2.13 35.94 7.04
N LEU A 180 -2.96 36.97 7.26
CA LEU A 180 -4.31 37.02 6.69
C LEU A 180 -4.33 37.00 5.16
N SER A 181 -3.40 37.69 4.49
CA SER A 181 -3.31 37.69 3.02
C SER A 181 -2.96 36.31 2.46
N LEU A 182 -2.01 35.61 3.10
CA LEU A 182 -1.53 34.30 2.72
C LEU A 182 -2.59 33.21 2.99
N TRP A 183 -3.36 33.36 4.08
CA TRP A 183 -4.51 32.49 4.39
C TRP A 183 -5.69 32.69 3.45
N ASN A 184 -5.92 33.91 2.96
CA ASN A 184 -6.94 34.16 1.96
C ASN A 184 -6.62 33.43 0.64
N GLU A 185 -5.35 33.31 0.26
CA GLU A 185 -4.92 32.55 -0.94
C GLU A 185 -5.22 31.04 -0.82
N VAL A 186 -5.11 30.47 0.38
CA VAL A 186 -5.47 29.06 0.68
C VAL A 186 -6.99 28.83 0.74
N THR A 187 -7.74 29.82 1.26
CA THR A 187 -9.17 29.65 1.62
C THR A 187 -10.14 30.15 0.57
N LEU A 188 -9.74 31.07 -0.30
CA LEU A 188 -10.49 31.51 -1.49
C LEU A 188 -9.99 30.82 -2.77
N GLY A 189 -8.84 30.15 -2.71
CA GLY A 189 -8.07 29.71 -3.86
C GLY A 189 -7.33 30.87 -4.53
N THR A 190 -6.34 30.55 -5.35
CA THR A 190 -5.62 31.55 -6.12
C THR A 190 -6.53 32.20 -7.17
N GLY A 191 -6.80 33.50 -7.04
CA GLY A 191 -7.39 34.31 -8.12
C GLY A 191 -6.53 34.34 -9.40
N LYS A 192 -5.24 34.00 -9.27
CA LYS A 192 -4.37 33.55 -10.36
C LYS A 192 -4.22 32.02 -10.32
N ALA A 193 -5.32 31.28 -10.52
CA ALA A 193 -5.21 29.84 -10.76
C ALA A 193 -4.24 29.63 -11.93
N HIS A 194 -3.19 28.83 -11.71
CA HIS A 194 -2.32 28.42 -12.81
C HIS A 194 -3.22 27.77 -13.86
N ARG A 195 -3.10 28.12 -15.15
CA ARG A 195 -4.10 27.83 -16.21
C ARG A 195 -4.49 26.34 -16.37
N ASP A 196 -3.74 25.45 -15.73
CA ASP A 196 -3.86 23.99 -15.76
C ASP A 196 -4.46 23.39 -14.47
N GLN A 197 -4.87 24.22 -13.49
CA GLN A 197 -5.46 23.79 -12.22
C GLN A 197 -6.99 23.94 -12.21
N MET A 198 -7.67 22.93 -11.66
CA MET A 198 -9.14 22.87 -11.51
C MET A 198 -9.59 23.64 -10.25
N GLY A 199 -10.59 24.51 -10.39
CA GLY A 199 -11.22 25.23 -9.28
C GLY A 199 -12.60 24.69 -8.92
N CYS A 200 -13.44 25.54 -8.32
CA CYS A 200 -14.82 25.18 -7.96
C CYS A 200 -15.76 25.06 -9.18
N GLU A 201 -15.52 25.83 -10.24
CA GLU A 201 -16.25 25.76 -11.51
C GLU A 201 -16.16 24.36 -12.15
N SER A 202 -15.01 23.70 -12.01
CA SER A 202 -14.77 22.32 -12.47
C SER A 202 -15.59 21.27 -11.71
N LEU A 203 -16.26 21.63 -10.62
CA LEU A 203 -17.03 20.74 -9.75
C LEU A 203 -18.57 20.91 -9.83
N VAL A 204 -19.09 21.90 -10.56
CA VAL A 204 -20.53 22.26 -10.53
C VAL A 204 -21.45 21.11 -10.97
N ASP A 205 -21.17 20.48 -12.11
CA ASP A 205 -21.96 19.36 -12.65
C ASP A 205 -21.47 17.97 -12.20
N VAL A 206 -20.56 17.92 -11.23
CA VAL A 206 -19.79 16.70 -10.94
C VAL A 206 -20.59 15.68 -10.11
N ARG A 207 -20.89 14.56 -10.75
CA ARG A 207 -21.52 13.40 -10.12
C ARG A 207 -20.46 12.50 -9.51
N ALA A 208 -20.57 12.25 -8.20
CA ALA A 208 -19.81 11.19 -7.53
C ALA A 208 -20.22 9.83 -8.11
N VAL A 209 -19.24 9.01 -8.49
CA VAL A 209 -19.45 7.74 -9.19
C VAL A 209 -19.37 6.56 -8.23
N GLU A 210 -18.37 6.55 -7.35
CA GLU A 210 -18.13 5.49 -6.36
C GLU A 210 -17.31 6.05 -5.18
N VAL A 211 -17.52 5.50 -3.98
CA VAL A 211 -16.68 5.81 -2.81
C VAL A 211 -15.41 4.97 -2.91
N LEU A 212 -14.26 5.62 -3.03
CA LEU A 212 -12.94 4.98 -3.08
C LEU A 212 -12.38 4.69 -1.68
N GLY A 213 -12.79 5.45 -0.67
CA GLY A 213 -12.40 5.24 0.72
C GLY A 213 -13.12 6.17 1.69
N SER A 214 -13.24 5.76 2.95
CA SER A 214 -13.82 6.56 4.03
C SER A 214 -12.97 6.37 5.29
N GLY A 215 -12.35 7.45 5.77
CA GLY A 215 -11.41 7.44 6.89
C GLY A 215 -11.88 8.30 8.08
N TYR A 216 -11.02 8.44 9.09
CA TYR A 216 -11.31 9.19 10.31
C TYR A 216 -11.59 10.68 10.03
N THR A 217 -10.78 11.28 9.15
CA THR A 217 -10.85 12.67 8.72
C THR A 217 -11.69 12.86 7.44
N LYS A 218 -11.46 11.99 6.45
CA LYS A 218 -11.65 12.30 5.03
C LYS A 218 -12.42 11.21 4.28
N LEU A 219 -13.32 11.66 3.41
CA LEU A 219 -14.06 10.85 2.46
C LEU A 219 -13.41 11.01 1.09
N VAL A 220 -13.17 9.90 0.40
CA VAL A 220 -12.56 9.89 -0.93
C VAL A 220 -13.56 9.29 -1.91
N VAL A 221 -13.98 10.07 -2.90
CA VAL A 221 -14.89 9.62 -3.97
C VAL A 221 -14.22 9.74 -5.33
N LYS A 222 -14.53 8.82 -6.23
CA LYS A 222 -14.29 9.00 -7.65
C LYS A 222 -15.36 9.92 -8.20
N ALA A 223 -14.96 10.84 -9.04
CA ALA A 223 -15.89 11.66 -9.79
C ALA A 223 -15.39 11.87 -11.22
N ASN A 224 -16.30 12.21 -12.12
CA ASN A 224 -15.96 12.59 -13.49
C ASN A 224 -16.15 14.10 -13.61
N VAL A 225 -15.08 14.84 -13.92
CA VAL A 225 -15.16 16.30 -14.17
C VAL A 225 -15.60 16.59 -15.60
N ALA A 226 -15.89 17.86 -15.90
CA ALA A 226 -16.13 18.32 -17.26
C ALA A 226 -15.01 17.86 -18.21
N GLY A 227 -15.39 17.42 -19.42
CA GLY A 227 -14.48 16.70 -20.33
C GLY A 227 -14.33 15.20 -20.06
N GLY A 228 -15.05 14.64 -19.08
CA GLY A 228 -15.14 13.19 -18.85
C GLY A 228 -13.93 12.56 -18.16
N GLN A 229 -12.98 13.36 -17.68
CA GLN A 229 -11.79 12.86 -17.00
C GLN A 229 -12.14 12.39 -15.57
N ALA A 230 -11.71 11.19 -15.20
CA ALA A 230 -11.85 10.70 -13.84
C ALA A 230 -10.85 11.38 -12.87
N VAL A 231 -11.33 11.71 -11.68
CA VAL A 231 -10.57 12.30 -10.57
C VAL A 231 -10.90 11.58 -9.27
N ALA A 232 -10.00 11.67 -8.28
CA ALA A 232 -10.32 11.38 -6.90
C ALA A 232 -10.53 12.71 -6.15
N LEU A 233 -11.70 12.90 -5.56
CA LEU A 233 -12.02 14.04 -4.70
C LEU A 233 -11.85 13.62 -3.24
N LYS A 234 -10.99 14.32 -2.48
CA LYS A 234 -10.90 14.20 -1.02
C LYS A 234 -11.68 15.34 -0.37
N MET A 235 -12.62 15.01 0.51
CA MET A 235 -13.48 15.96 1.23
C MET A 235 -13.55 15.61 2.72
N VAL A 236 -14.03 16.54 3.56
CA VAL A 236 -14.28 16.26 4.98
C VAL A 236 -15.29 15.12 5.11
N ASN A 237 -15.00 14.13 5.95
CA ASN A 237 -15.96 13.10 6.30
C ASN A 237 -16.88 13.62 7.41
N GLU A 238 -18.06 14.11 7.04
CA GLU A 238 -19.13 14.50 7.99
C GLU A 238 -19.50 13.35 8.96
N GLN A 239 -19.35 12.10 8.51
CA GLN A 239 -19.52 10.88 9.32
C GLN A 239 -18.18 10.32 9.85
N GLY A 240 -17.14 11.17 9.91
CA GLY A 240 -15.81 10.84 10.39
C GLY A 240 -15.72 10.69 11.90
N VAL A 241 -14.60 10.13 12.36
CA VAL A 241 -14.27 10.08 13.80
C VAL A 241 -13.95 11.47 14.32
N ASP A 242 -13.20 12.26 13.55
CA ASP A 242 -12.77 13.61 13.95
C ASP A 242 -13.97 14.57 14.02
N MET A 243 -14.88 14.54 13.03
CA MET A 243 -16.13 15.30 13.06
C MET A 243 -17.01 14.91 14.25
N ARG A 244 -17.24 13.60 14.50
CA ARG A 244 -18.00 13.16 15.68
C ARG A 244 -17.36 13.57 17.01
N LYS A 245 -16.02 13.52 17.12
CA LYS A 245 -15.30 13.94 18.32
C LYS A 245 -15.47 15.44 18.54
N CYS A 246 -15.22 16.25 17.51
CA CYS A 246 -15.34 17.70 17.59
C CYS A 246 -16.78 18.14 17.92
N LEU A 247 -17.79 17.57 17.25
CA LEU A 247 -19.21 17.85 17.51
C LEU A 247 -19.61 17.49 18.96
N LYS A 248 -19.06 16.41 19.52
CA LYS A 248 -19.28 16.02 20.93
C LYS A 248 -18.62 16.99 21.92
N GLU A 249 -17.47 17.56 21.55
CA GLU A 249 -16.69 18.49 22.39
C GLU A 249 -17.26 19.91 22.34
N PHE A 250 -17.48 20.47 21.14
CA PHE A 250 -17.80 21.90 20.94
C PHE A 250 -19.23 22.22 20.52
N ARG A 251 -19.98 21.24 19.97
CA ARG A 251 -21.37 21.39 19.48
C ARG A 251 -21.59 22.41 18.34
N ASP A 252 -20.52 22.94 17.75
CA ASP A 252 -20.55 23.80 16.57
C ASP A 252 -20.24 22.97 15.31
N ALA A 253 -21.18 22.86 14.37
CA ALA A 253 -20.99 22.07 13.16
C ALA A 253 -20.14 22.76 12.08
N GLU A 254 -20.25 24.09 11.96
CA GLU A 254 -19.48 24.85 10.97
C GLU A 254 -18.02 24.99 11.43
N GLY A 255 -17.81 25.40 12.68
CA GLY A 255 -16.48 25.51 13.26
C GLY A 255 -15.75 24.15 13.36
N CYS A 256 -16.48 23.05 13.60
CA CYS A 256 -15.89 21.71 13.54
C CYS A 256 -15.53 21.28 12.11
N ARG A 257 -16.36 21.61 11.11
CA ARG A 257 -16.01 21.36 9.70
C ARG A 257 -14.77 22.17 9.32
N GLU A 258 -14.70 23.45 9.72
CA GLU A 258 -13.50 24.27 9.53
C GLU A 258 -12.28 23.60 10.17
N LEU A 259 -12.35 23.23 11.45
CA LEU A 259 -11.25 22.60 12.19
C LEU A 259 -10.75 21.30 11.54
N VAL A 260 -11.66 20.42 11.10
CA VAL A 260 -11.30 19.17 10.42
C VAL A 260 -10.75 19.42 9.01
N SER A 261 -11.19 20.48 8.32
CA SER A 261 -10.68 20.85 7.00
C SER A 261 -9.20 21.26 6.99
N TYR A 262 -8.64 21.76 8.10
CA TYR A 262 -7.20 22.07 8.20
C TYR A 262 -6.31 20.85 7.87
N LYS A 263 -6.74 19.61 8.18
CA LYS A 263 -5.98 18.40 7.78
C LYS A 263 -5.90 18.26 6.25
N LEU A 264 -7.00 18.53 5.54
CA LEU A 264 -7.03 18.49 4.07
C LEU A 264 -6.28 19.67 3.45
N GLN A 265 -6.33 20.86 4.07
CA GLN A 265 -5.53 22.02 3.65
C GLN A 265 -4.02 21.74 3.81
N LYS A 266 -3.60 21.18 4.96
CA LYS A 266 -2.20 20.74 5.19
C LYS A 266 -1.77 19.73 4.13
N GLU A 267 -2.58 18.70 3.88
CA GLU A 267 -2.31 17.67 2.88
C GLU A 267 -2.19 18.27 1.46
N MET A 268 -3.10 19.18 1.08
CA MET A 268 -3.08 19.91 -0.19
C MET A 268 -1.81 20.73 -0.38
N LEU A 269 -1.38 21.49 0.64
CA LEU A 269 -0.18 22.32 0.58
C LEU A 269 1.09 21.47 0.51
N LEU A 270 1.12 20.34 1.23
CA LEU A 270 2.20 19.36 1.10
C LEU A 270 2.24 18.75 -0.31
N LEU A 271 1.10 18.49 -0.96
CA LEU A 271 1.05 18.06 -2.37
C LEU A 271 1.50 19.17 -3.35
N GLN A 272 1.31 20.45 -3.02
CA GLN A 272 1.84 21.57 -3.81
C GLN A 272 3.36 21.75 -3.67
N ARG A 273 3.93 21.45 -2.50
CA ARG A 273 5.38 21.57 -2.23
C ARG A 273 6.18 20.32 -2.62
N LEU A 274 5.66 19.12 -2.33
CA LEU A 274 6.35 17.83 -2.53
C LEU A 274 6.08 17.23 -3.93
N ARG A 275 6.34 18.02 -4.98
CA ARG A 275 6.05 17.66 -6.38
C ARG A 275 7.08 16.68 -6.95
N HIS A 276 6.76 15.40 -6.94
CA HIS A 276 7.59 14.31 -7.46
C HIS A 276 6.74 13.31 -8.27
N PRO A 277 7.25 12.62 -9.31
CA PRO A 277 6.46 11.67 -10.11
C PRO A 277 5.78 10.56 -9.29
N ASN A 278 6.40 10.16 -8.18
CA ASN A 278 5.90 9.15 -7.23
C ASN A 278 5.11 9.74 -6.04
N VAL A 279 4.64 10.99 -6.16
CA VAL A 279 3.59 11.60 -5.31
C VAL A 279 2.34 11.80 -6.17
N ILE A 280 1.16 11.63 -5.59
CA ILE A 280 -0.11 11.77 -6.32
C ILE A 280 -0.26 13.21 -6.86
N LYS A 281 -0.60 13.35 -8.15
CA LYS A 281 -0.76 14.68 -8.76
C LYS A 281 -2.02 15.36 -8.23
N LEU A 282 -1.82 16.45 -7.47
CA LEU A 282 -2.83 17.49 -7.27
C LEU A 282 -3.20 18.11 -8.63
N LYS A 283 -4.48 18.06 -8.98
CA LYS A 283 -5.06 18.69 -10.17
C LYS A 283 -5.69 20.05 -9.84
N GLY A 284 -6.06 20.29 -8.59
CA GLY A 284 -6.75 21.50 -8.19
C GLY A 284 -7.44 21.36 -6.84
N HIS A 285 -8.21 22.36 -6.46
CA HIS A 285 -8.96 22.38 -5.21
C HIS A 285 -10.14 23.35 -5.31
N CYS A 286 -11.12 23.16 -4.42
CA CYS A 286 -12.23 24.07 -4.24
C CYS A 286 -12.46 24.31 -2.74
N SER A 287 -12.61 25.57 -2.37
CA SER A 287 -12.90 26.03 -1.01
C SER A 287 -14.10 26.98 -1.07
N GLY A 288 -15.09 26.80 -0.18
CA GLY A 288 -16.21 27.74 -0.05
C GLY A 288 -17.18 27.78 -1.23
N VAL A 289 -17.76 26.62 -1.59
CA VAL A 289 -18.83 26.52 -2.61
C VAL A 289 -19.99 27.45 -2.26
N HIS A 290 -20.34 28.37 -3.16
CA HIS A 290 -21.59 29.12 -3.09
C HIS A 290 -22.77 28.15 -3.28
N GLY A 291 -23.63 28.02 -2.26
CA GLY A 291 -24.91 27.35 -2.41
C GLY A 291 -25.77 28.11 -3.42
N GLY A 292 -26.32 27.40 -4.42
CA GLY A 292 -27.09 27.98 -5.53
C GLY A 292 -28.49 28.47 -5.13
N GLY A 293 -28.56 29.43 -4.22
CA GLY A 293 -29.78 30.15 -3.82
C GLY A 293 -29.46 31.60 -3.49
N GLU A 294 -30.43 32.50 -3.68
CA GLU A 294 -30.27 33.97 -3.73
C GLU A 294 -30.06 34.65 -2.35
N GLY A 295 -29.28 34.01 -1.47
CA GLY A 295 -28.85 34.50 -0.17
C GLY A 295 -27.53 33.85 0.30
N GLY A 296 -26.69 33.42 -0.65
CA GLY A 296 -25.54 32.56 -0.41
C GLY A 296 -24.42 33.21 0.42
N GLY A 297 -24.35 32.88 1.71
CA GLY A 297 -23.13 32.99 2.49
C GLY A 297 -22.12 31.90 2.10
N VAL A 298 -20.82 32.18 2.22
CA VAL A 298 -19.76 31.20 1.99
C VAL A 298 -19.73 30.19 3.15
N GLU A 299 -20.16 28.95 2.91
CA GLU A 299 -20.08 27.88 3.92
C GLU A 299 -18.61 27.57 4.25
N ARG A 300 -18.19 27.86 5.49
CA ARG A 300 -16.82 27.59 5.94
C ARG A 300 -16.54 26.10 6.06
N GLY A 301 -15.25 25.74 5.97
CA GLY A 301 -14.77 24.36 6.08
C GLY A 301 -15.13 23.42 4.92
N ARG A 302 -15.98 23.83 3.95
CA ARG A 302 -16.19 23.06 2.72
C ARG A 302 -14.96 23.17 1.83
N VAL A 303 -14.06 22.19 1.96
CA VAL A 303 -12.85 22.01 1.12
C VAL A 303 -12.93 20.69 0.37
N ALA A 304 -12.65 20.71 -0.93
CA ALA A 304 -12.51 19.56 -1.79
C ALA A 304 -11.15 19.60 -2.51
N VAL A 305 -10.31 18.59 -2.32
CA VAL A 305 -8.99 18.45 -2.97
C VAL A 305 -9.11 17.52 -4.16
N ILE A 306 -8.72 17.97 -5.35
CA ILE A 306 -8.92 17.29 -6.63
C ILE A 306 -7.61 16.62 -7.08
N LEU A 307 -7.59 15.29 -7.14
CA LEU A 307 -6.40 14.49 -7.46
C LEU A 307 -6.56 13.69 -8.76
N GLU A 308 -5.44 13.26 -9.35
CA GLU A 308 -5.48 12.15 -10.31
C GLU A 308 -6.00 10.85 -9.65
N GLN A 309 -6.77 10.07 -10.41
CA GLN A 309 -7.24 8.77 -9.90
C GLN A 309 -6.14 7.72 -10.06
N GLY A 310 -5.85 6.99 -8.98
CA GLY A 310 -5.05 5.76 -9.00
C GLY A 310 -5.78 4.58 -8.38
N THR A 311 -5.26 3.38 -8.59
CA THR A 311 -5.79 2.14 -8.02
C THR A 311 -5.11 1.85 -6.67
N PRO A 312 -5.83 1.58 -5.56
CA PRO A 312 -5.23 1.26 -4.27
C PRO A 312 -4.27 0.07 -4.34
N LEU A 313 -3.09 0.19 -3.71
CA LEU A 313 -2.03 -0.82 -3.82
C LEU A 313 -2.36 -2.09 -3.02
N GLN A 314 -2.64 -3.20 -3.73
CA GLN A 314 -2.92 -4.49 -3.10
C GLN A 314 -1.71 -5.43 -3.16
N MET A 315 -1.09 -5.72 -2.01
CA MET A 315 0.08 -6.60 -1.92
C MET A 315 -0.16 -8.01 -2.50
N ILE A 316 -1.38 -8.55 -2.37
CA ILE A 316 -1.74 -9.86 -2.96
C ILE A 316 -1.74 -9.82 -4.49
N GLN A 317 -2.16 -8.69 -5.10
CA GLN A 317 -2.10 -8.51 -6.56
C GLN A 317 -0.65 -8.33 -7.02
N LEU A 318 0.15 -7.52 -6.33
CA LEU A 318 1.58 -7.37 -6.62
C LEU A 318 2.33 -8.71 -6.58
N LEU A 319 2.06 -9.55 -5.57
CA LEU A 319 2.65 -10.90 -5.47
C LEU A 319 2.24 -11.85 -6.62
N GLN A 320 1.30 -11.44 -7.48
CA GLN A 320 0.89 -12.15 -8.70
C GLN A 320 1.41 -11.49 -9.99
N THR A 321 2.00 -10.29 -9.93
CA THR A 321 2.61 -9.67 -11.11
C THR A 321 4.03 -10.21 -11.37
N PRO A 322 4.50 -10.11 -12.64
CA PRO A 322 5.89 -10.38 -13.01
C PRO A 322 6.90 -9.63 -12.14
N TRP A 323 8.10 -10.20 -12.01
CA TRP A 323 9.14 -9.61 -11.15
C TRP A 323 9.52 -8.19 -11.59
N GLU A 324 9.50 -7.91 -12.90
CA GLU A 324 9.77 -6.59 -13.47
C GLU A 324 8.85 -5.49 -12.88
N ASP A 325 7.55 -5.75 -12.75
CA ASP A 325 6.59 -4.77 -12.21
C ASP A 325 6.71 -4.63 -10.68
N ARG A 326 7.05 -5.72 -9.97
CA ARG A 326 7.36 -5.67 -8.54
C ARG A 326 8.64 -4.89 -8.26
N PHE A 327 9.65 -5.06 -9.11
CA PHE A 327 10.88 -4.30 -9.06
C PHE A 327 10.64 -2.80 -9.33
N ARG A 328 9.79 -2.47 -10.32
CA ARG A 328 9.34 -1.10 -10.59
C ARG A 328 8.75 -0.43 -9.34
N VAL A 329 7.82 -1.10 -8.65
CA VAL A 329 7.19 -0.58 -7.43
C VAL A 329 8.22 -0.28 -6.34
N CYS A 330 9.22 -1.13 -6.16
CA CYS A 330 10.30 -0.89 -5.19
C CYS A 330 11.25 0.25 -5.62
N LEU A 331 11.59 0.33 -6.91
CA LEU A 331 12.43 1.40 -7.47
C LEU A 331 11.75 2.77 -7.38
N ASP A 332 10.47 2.86 -7.76
CA ASP A 332 9.62 4.05 -7.61
C ASP A 332 9.55 4.51 -6.14
N LEU A 333 9.48 3.56 -5.20
CA LEU A 333 9.53 3.86 -3.76
C LEU A 333 10.90 4.43 -3.35
N VAL A 334 12.01 3.83 -3.78
CA VAL A 334 13.35 4.35 -3.45
C VAL A 334 13.60 5.74 -4.03
N ARG A 335 13.17 5.99 -5.28
CA ARG A 335 13.19 7.32 -5.90
C ARG A 335 12.38 8.34 -5.10
N LEU A 336 11.18 7.98 -4.63
CA LEU A 336 10.40 8.81 -3.73
C LEU A 336 11.16 9.12 -2.43
N LEU A 337 11.74 8.12 -1.77
CA LEU A 337 12.45 8.34 -0.51
C LEU A 337 13.72 9.19 -0.68
N HIS A 338 14.41 9.05 -1.82
CA HIS A 338 15.56 9.86 -2.22
C HIS A 338 15.21 11.33 -2.50
N PHE A 339 13.99 11.59 -2.97
CA PHE A 339 13.42 12.95 -3.03
C PHE A 339 13.04 13.46 -1.63
N LEU A 340 12.39 12.63 -0.81
CA LEU A 340 11.92 13.05 0.52
C LEU A 340 13.06 13.39 1.50
N SER A 341 14.23 12.74 1.44
CA SER A 341 15.36 13.10 2.31
C SER A 341 16.00 14.47 1.99
N ARG A 342 15.75 15.01 0.79
CA ARG A 342 16.24 16.32 0.32
C ARG A 342 15.12 17.15 -0.32
N SER A 343 13.95 17.15 0.30
CA SER A 343 12.79 17.88 -0.23
C SER A 343 12.93 19.40 0.00
N PRO A 344 12.12 20.25 -0.67
CA PRO A 344 12.03 21.68 -0.37
C PRO A 344 11.53 22.04 1.04
N LEU A 345 11.17 21.04 1.86
CA LEU A 345 10.79 21.16 3.27
C LEU A 345 11.84 20.50 4.20
N GLY A 346 13.06 20.26 3.70
CA GLY A 346 14.08 19.44 4.35
C GLY A 346 13.81 17.94 4.24
N SER A 347 14.46 17.16 5.11
CA SER A 347 14.27 15.70 5.19
C SER A 347 12.89 15.34 5.76
N VAL A 348 12.06 14.65 4.97
CA VAL A 348 10.66 14.33 5.32
C VAL A 348 10.51 12.88 5.78
N GLY A 349 10.05 12.70 7.02
CA GLY A 349 9.68 11.41 7.60
C GLY A 349 8.21 11.08 7.37
N LEU A 350 7.92 9.91 6.79
CA LEU A 350 6.56 9.39 6.68
C LEU A 350 6.19 8.67 7.99
N LEU A 351 5.19 9.18 8.72
CA LEU A 351 4.83 8.64 10.03
C LEU A 351 3.93 7.41 9.90
N ASP A 352 2.87 7.49 9.09
CA ASP A 352 2.03 6.34 8.72
C ASP A 352 2.50 5.66 7.42
N PHE A 353 3.76 5.23 7.39
CA PHE A 353 4.31 4.47 6.26
C PHE A 353 3.65 3.09 6.18
N GLN A 354 2.55 2.95 5.42
CA GLN A 354 1.87 1.67 5.20
C GLN A 354 1.44 1.50 3.73
N PRO A 355 1.40 0.27 3.17
CA PRO A 355 1.03 0.04 1.76
C PRO A 355 -0.31 0.66 1.32
N ARG A 356 -1.27 0.84 2.23
CA ARG A 356 -2.56 1.50 1.94
C ARG A 356 -2.44 2.98 1.53
N GLN A 357 -1.35 3.64 1.92
CA GLN A 357 -1.11 5.06 1.60
C GLN A 357 -0.49 5.25 0.21
N PHE A 358 -0.41 4.18 -0.58
CA PHE A 358 0.06 4.20 -1.95
C PHE A 358 -1.01 3.71 -2.92
N VAL A 359 -0.98 4.26 -4.13
CA VAL A 359 -1.77 3.84 -5.28
C VAL A 359 -0.85 3.54 -6.47
N THR A 360 -1.38 2.87 -7.50
CA THR A 360 -0.75 2.81 -8.81
C THR A 360 -1.45 3.71 -9.81
N VAL A 361 -0.67 4.42 -10.63
CA VAL A 361 -1.13 5.22 -11.77
C VAL A 361 -0.26 4.85 -12.97
N SER A 362 -0.86 4.27 -14.02
CA SER A 362 -0.13 3.75 -15.20
C SER A 362 1.08 2.85 -14.85
N GLY A 363 0.92 2.04 -13.80
CA GLY A 363 1.95 1.16 -13.25
C GLY A 363 3.06 1.83 -12.43
N GLN A 364 3.06 3.16 -12.27
CA GLN A 364 3.94 3.84 -11.33
C GLN A 364 3.37 3.76 -9.91
N LEU A 365 4.22 3.54 -8.90
CA LEU A 365 3.82 3.71 -7.49
C LEU A 365 3.73 5.21 -7.17
N LYS A 366 2.65 5.63 -6.49
CA LYS A 366 2.48 6.99 -5.98
C LYS A 366 2.00 7.02 -4.54
N LEU A 367 2.66 7.81 -3.69
CA LEU A 367 2.18 8.16 -2.35
C LEU A 367 0.95 9.06 -2.48
N THR A 368 -0.18 8.67 -1.88
CA THR A 368 -1.43 9.44 -1.93
C THR A 368 -1.73 10.19 -0.64
N ASP A 369 -1.13 9.80 0.50
CA ASP A 369 -1.39 10.43 1.79
C ASP A 369 -0.18 11.15 2.36
N LEU A 370 -0.41 12.33 2.96
CA LEU A 370 0.60 13.27 3.45
C LEU A 370 0.17 14.03 4.72
N ASP A 371 -1.00 13.77 5.32
CA ASP A 371 -1.39 14.51 6.54
C ASP A 371 -0.47 14.19 7.74
N ASP A 372 -0.09 12.91 7.91
CA ASP A 372 0.85 12.43 8.93
C ASP A 372 2.31 12.32 8.43
N VAL A 373 2.92 13.46 8.10
CA VAL A 373 4.37 13.60 7.84
C VAL A 373 5.06 14.58 8.79
N SER A 374 6.35 14.36 9.04
CA SER A 374 7.26 15.29 9.73
C SER A 374 8.27 15.87 8.74
N ALA A 375 8.38 17.20 8.68
CA ALA A 375 9.38 17.91 7.88
C ALA A 375 10.55 18.37 8.77
N GLY A 376 11.78 18.16 8.32
CA GLY A 376 12.99 18.37 9.12
C GLY A 376 13.31 17.21 10.07
N GLU A 377 14.57 17.11 10.49
CA GLU A 377 15.03 16.07 11.42
C GLU A 377 14.71 16.41 12.87
N LEU A 378 14.62 15.38 13.72
CA LEU A 378 14.27 15.52 15.14
C LEU A 378 15.38 16.21 15.94
N ALA A 379 15.03 17.24 16.71
CA ALA A 379 15.96 17.87 17.66
C ALA A 379 16.31 16.94 18.83
N CYS A 380 17.57 16.98 19.29
CA CYS A 380 18.13 16.05 20.28
C CYS A 380 19.17 16.72 21.19
N ARG A 381 19.47 16.04 22.30
CA ARG A 381 20.57 16.40 23.22
C ARG A 381 21.60 15.27 23.35
N THR A 382 21.19 14.04 23.05
CA THR A 382 21.97 12.82 23.14
C THR A 382 21.63 11.90 21.97
N HIS A 383 22.51 10.96 21.61
CA HIS A 383 22.18 9.97 20.59
C HIS A 383 20.98 9.08 20.99
N ALA A 384 20.66 8.93 22.29
CA ALA A 384 19.53 8.14 22.75
C ALA A 384 18.17 8.68 22.25
N ASP A 385 18.06 10.01 22.10
CA ASP A 385 16.87 10.68 21.56
C ASP A 385 16.61 10.26 20.11
N CYS A 386 17.67 9.94 19.36
CA CYS A 386 17.67 9.56 17.94
C CYS A 386 17.44 8.05 17.72
N THR A 387 16.63 7.41 18.56
CA THR A 387 16.37 5.96 18.49
C THR A 387 15.07 5.62 17.76
N LEU A 388 15.19 5.07 16.56
CA LEU A 388 14.10 4.39 15.86
C LEU A 388 13.77 3.07 16.55
N LYS A 389 12.48 2.85 16.83
CA LYS A 389 11.96 1.63 17.44
C LYS A 389 11.03 0.92 16.48
N PHE A 390 11.29 -0.35 16.20
CA PHE A 390 10.43 -1.23 15.42
C PHE A 390 10.19 -2.55 16.20
N PRO A 391 9.10 -3.30 15.95
CA PRO A 391 8.70 -4.44 16.80
C PRO A 391 9.74 -5.53 17.04
N HIS A 392 10.78 -5.63 16.22
CA HIS A 392 11.84 -6.65 16.32
C HIS A 392 13.27 -6.10 16.24
N ARG A 393 13.46 -4.78 16.02
CA ARG A 393 14.77 -4.13 15.87
C ARG A 393 14.68 -2.67 16.28
N ASN A 394 15.69 -2.18 16.99
CA ASN A 394 15.90 -0.75 17.23
C ASN A 394 17.16 -0.30 16.50
N PHE A 395 17.18 0.94 16.04
CA PHE A 395 18.34 1.57 15.40
C PHE A 395 18.53 2.95 15.99
N THR A 396 19.75 3.28 16.41
CA THR A 396 20.09 4.59 16.99
C THR A 396 21.01 5.33 16.05
N VAL A 397 20.66 6.58 15.74
CA VAL A 397 21.44 7.47 14.87
C VAL A 397 22.21 8.48 15.74
N LEU A 398 23.26 9.09 15.22
CA LEU A 398 24.03 10.07 15.98
C LEU A 398 23.31 11.43 15.98
N CYS A 399 22.89 11.87 17.16
CA CYS A 399 22.64 13.30 17.41
C CYS A 399 23.88 14.12 17.03
N SER A 400 23.72 15.11 16.15
CA SER A 400 24.79 15.95 15.60
C SER A 400 25.22 17.07 16.55
N THR A 401 26.30 17.77 16.21
CA THR A 401 26.76 18.95 16.97
C THR A 401 25.80 20.13 16.91
N GLN A 402 24.92 20.18 15.90
CA GLN A 402 23.82 21.14 15.77
C GLN A 402 22.59 20.75 16.61
N GLY A 403 22.62 19.61 17.31
CA GLY A 403 21.51 19.14 18.13
C GLY A 403 20.34 18.58 17.31
N VAL A 404 20.61 17.95 16.15
CA VAL A 404 19.59 17.24 15.35
C VAL A 404 19.99 15.79 15.05
N CYS A 405 19.00 14.92 14.93
CA CYS A 405 19.18 13.51 14.57
C CYS A 405 19.38 13.36 13.06
N ASP A 406 20.57 13.65 12.57
CA ASP A 406 20.88 13.66 11.14
C ASP A 406 20.54 12.32 10.45
N GLY A 407 19.79 12.36 9.35
CA GLY A 407 19.31 11.19 8.60
C GLY A 407 18.30 10.27 9.31
N LEU A 408 17.67 10.69 10.43
CA LEU A 408 16.71 9.87 11.17
C LEU A 408 15.43 9.57 10.37
N ASN A 409 14.88 10.57 9.69
CA ASN A 409 13.71 10.43 8.82
C ASN A 409 14.01 9.53 7.61
N GLU A 410 15.19 9.69 6.99
CA GLU A 410 15.64 8.84 5.90
C GLU A 410 15.71 7.36 6.34
N LYS A 411 16.42 7.07 7.44
CA LYS A 411 16.56 5.70 7.94
C LYS A 411 15.23 5.08 8.39
N ARG A 412 14.29 5.89 8.92
CA ARG A 412 12.91 5.46 9.18
C ARG A 412 12.21 5.02 7.90
N ASN A 413 12.30 5.83 6.85
CA ASN A 413 11.66 5.56 5.57
C ASN A 413 12.27 4.30 4.90
N ILE A 414 13.60 4.17 4.85
CA ILE A 414 14.28 2.99 4.27
C ILE A 414 13.86 1.70 4.96
N TYR A 415 13.87 1.66 6.31
CA TYR A 415 13.51 0.42 7.02
C TYR A 415 12.04 0.05 6.85
N ASN A 416 11.14 1.02 6.75
CA ASN A 416 9.73 0.75 6.44
C ASN A 416 9.55 0.26 4.98
N ALA A 417 10.28 0.82 4.01
CA ALA A 417 10.30 0.30 2.64
C ALA A 417 10.79 -1.15 2.59
N TYR A 418 11.88 -1.46 3.30
CA TYR A 418 12.36 -2.82 3.49
C TYR A 418 11.27 -3.73 4.09
N ARG A 419 10.71 -3.34 5.23
CA ARG A 419 9.77 -4.16 6.01
C ARG A 419 8.47 -4.45 5.27
N PHE A 420 7.89 -3.45 4.61
CA PHE A 420 6.57 -3.54 3.98
C PHE A 420 6.59 -3.89 2.49
N PHE A 421 7.67 -3.62 1.77
CA PHE A 421 7.76 -3.83 0.32
C PHE A 421 8.87 -4.83 -0.04
N PHE A 422 10.14 -4.52 0.27
CA PHE A 422 11.27 -5.24 -0.35
C PHE A 422 11.29 -6.73 0.03
N THR A 423 11.01 -7.05 1.29
CA THR A 423 10.88 -8.43 1.84
C THR A 423 9.90 -9.32 1.08
N TYR A 424 8.84 -8.75 0.50
CA TYR A 424 7.80 -9.48 -0.23
C TYR A 424 7.98 -9.38 -1.75
N LEU A 425 8.48 -8.24 -2.25
CA LEU A 425 8.45 -7.91 -3.67
C LEU A 425 9.74 -8.26 -4.42
N LEU A 426 10.93 -8.14 -3.81
CA LEU A 426 12.21 -8.33 -4.52
C LEU A 426 12.69 -9.78 -4.63
N PRO A 427 12.81 -10.59 -3.55
CA PRO A 427 13.55 -11.86 -3.62
C PRO A 427 12.78 -12.98 -4.33
N HIS A 428 11.46 -12.87 -4.43
CA HIS A 428 10.63 -13.88 -5.06
C HIS A 428 10.74 -13.82 -6.59
N GLN A 429 11.42 -14.81 -7.19
CA GLN A 429 11.56 -14.96 -8.65
C GLN A 429 12.36 -13.82 -9.30
N ALA A 430 13.36 -13.27 -8.60
CA ALA A 430 14.38 -12.44 -9.23
C ALA A 430 15.14 -13.22 -10.31
N PRO A 431 15.56 -12.58 -11.42
CA PRO A 431 16.40 -13.23 -12.42
C PRO A 431 17.70 -13.78 -11.78
N PRO A 432 18.15 -15.01 -12.14
CA PRO A 432 19.26 -15.66 -11.46
C PRO A 432 20.55 -14.82 -11.41
N GLY A 433 20.90 -14.13 -12.50
CA GLY A 433 22.07 -13.23 -12.54
C GLY A 433 21.99 -12.06 -11.57
N LEU A 434 20.79 -11.52 -11.30
CA LEU A 434 20.56 -10.35 -10.44
C LEU A 434 20.34 -10.71 -8.97
N THR A 435 20.20 -12.00 -8.64
CA THR A 435 19.82 -12.45 -7.28
C THR A 435 20.82 -11.96 -6.23
N HIS A 436 22.12 -11.93 -6.53
CA HIS A 436 23.16 -11.46 -5.60
C HIS A 436 23.06 -9.96 -5.28
N LEU A 437 22.64 -9.12 -6.24
CA LEU A 437 22.40 -7.69 -6.04
C LEU A 437 21.12 -7.44 -5.25
N VAL A 438 20.07 -8.25 -5.52
CA VAL A 438 18.83 -8.25 -4.71
C VAL A 438 19.14 -8.63 -3.26
N ASP A 439 19.89 -9.70 -3.02
CA ASP A 439 20.29 -10.12 -1.67
C ASP A 439 21.16 -9.05 -0.97
N HIS A 440 22.01 -8.32 -1.71
CA HIS A 440 22.76 -7.18 -1.18
C HIS A 440 21.83 -6.06 -0.70
N ILE A 441 20.90 -5.57 -1.53
CA ILE A 441 19.89 -4.56 -1.18
C ILE A 441 19.05 -4.99 0.03
N MET A 442 18.61 -6.25 0.03
CA MET A 442 17.84 -6.83 1.13
C MET A 442 18.62 -6.79 2.45
N ASN A 443 19.93 -7.03 2.42
CA ASN A 443 20.78 -6.99 3.61
C ASN A 443 21.08 -5.56 4.06
N THR A 444 21.51 -4.66 3.16
CA THR A 444 21.92 -3.30 3.52
C THR A 444 20.76 -2.46 4.04
N THR A 445 19.57 -2.59 3.45
CA THR A 445 18.35 -1.89 3.92
C THR A 445 17.76 -2.52 5.17
N GLY A 446 17.76 -3.86 5.28
CA GLY A 446 17.29 -4.58 6.47
C GLY A 446 18.14 -4.38 7.73
N GLU A 447 19.41 -4.00 7.56
CA GLU A 447 20.34 -3.67 8.64
C GLU A 447 20.65 -2.15 8.75
N LEU A 448 20.00 -1.31 7.93
CA LEU A 448 20.22 0.16 7.83
C LEU A 448 21.68 0.60 7.66
N LYS A 449 22.49 -0.28 7.05
CA LYS A 449 23.90 -0.07 6.74
C LYS A 449 24.11 0.89 5.56
N ALA A 450 23.17 0.96 4.64
CA ALA A 450 23.18 1.92 3.54
C ALA A 450 22.43 3.22 3.90
N ASP A 451 22.79 4.29 3.20
CA ASP A 451 21.96 5.50 3.03
C ASP A 451 21.08 5.40 1.77
N ILE A 452 20.25 6.41 1.52
CA ILE A 452 19.30 6.40 0.40
C ILE A 452 19.97 6.57 -0.98
N ASN A 453 21.12 7.24 -1.07
CA ASN A 453 21.87 7.38 -2.33
C ASN A 453 22.45 6.02 -2.73
N GLN A 454 23.13 5.35 -1.78
CA GLN A 454 23.64 3.98 -1.96
C GLN A 454 22.52 2.98 -2.28
N THR A 455 21.36 3.14 -1.63
CA THR A 455 20.18 2.33 -1.92
C THR A 455 19.67 2.59 -3.34
N LEU A 456 19.54 3.85 -3.77
CA LEU A 456 19.12 4.18 -5.14
C LEU A 456 20.12 3.69 -6.19
N GLU A 457 21.42 3.89 -5.97
CA GLU A 457 22.48 3.42 -6.86
C GLU A 457 22.40 1.90 -7.10
N ALA A 458 22.25 1.11 -6.03
CA ALA A 458 22.10 -0.34 -6.13
C ALA A 458 20.84 -0.74 -6.93
N PHE A 459 19.74 0.00 -6.79
CA PHE A 459 18.52 -0.21 -7.56
C PHE A 459 18.67 0.19 -9.04
N GLU A 460 19.24 1.36 -9.35
CA GLU A 460 19.46 1.80 -10.74
C GLU A 460 20.49 0.91 -11.46
N HIS A 461 21.48 0.37 -10.75
CA HIS A 461 22.42 -0.62 -11.28
C HIS A 461 21.71 -1.93 -11.68
N ILE A 462 20.80 -2.44 -10.84
CA ILE A 462 19.94 -3.59 -11.23
C ILE A 462 19.08 -3.24 -12.45
N LEU A 463 18.51 -2.03 -12.51
CA LEU A 463 17.73 -1.60 -13.68
C LEU A 463 18.58 -1.60 -14.95
N LEU A 464 19.82 -1.09 -14.88
CA LEU A 464 20.75 -1.03 -16.02
C LEU A 464 21.09 -2.43 -16.54
N LEU A 465 21.50 -3.34 -15.66
CA LEU A 465 21.81 -4.74 -16.01
C LEU A 465 20.59 -5.52 -16.51
N TYR A 466 19.38 -5.17 -16.04
CA TYR A 466 18.14 -5.74 -16.55
C TYR A 466 17.81 -5.22 -17.95
N LYS A 467 17.80 -3.90 -18.15
CA LYS A 467 17.49 -3.23 -19.43
C LYS A 467 18.46 -3.60 -20.55
N LEU A 468 19.75 -3.74 -20.25
CA LEU A 468 20.78 -4.13 -21.23
C LEU A 468 20.91 -5.65 -21.43
N GLY A 469 20.15 -6.46 -20.67
CA GLY A 469 20.20 -7.93 -20.77
C GLY A 469 21.48 -8.59 -20.24
N LEU A 470 22.42 -7.83 -19.66
CA LEU A 470 23.72 -8.34 -19.16
C LEU A 470 23.57 -9.41 -18.06
N HIS A 471 22.44 -9.41 -17.35
CA HIS A 471 22.08 -10.50 -16.44
C HIS A 471 21.86 -11.88 -17.12
N LEU A 472 21.91 -11.93 -18.45
CA LEU A 472 21.71 -13.11 -19.31
C LEU A 472 22.99 -13.57 -20.03
N ASP A 473 24.17 -13.02 -19.69
CA ASP A 473 25.43 -13.34 -20.39
C ASP A 473 25.79 -14.85 -20.38
N ASN A 474 25.28 -15.59 -19.38
CA ASN A 474 25.41 -17.05 -19.28
C ASN A 474 24.44 -17.86 -20.18
N LEU A 475 23.59 -17.21 -20.99
CA LEU A 475 22.70 -17.90 -21.92
C LEU A 475 23.47 -18.52 -23.09
N HIS A 476 23.36 -19.84 -23.24
CA HIS A 476 24.05 -20.59 -24.27
C HIS A 476 23.83 -19.99 -25.68
N PRO A 477 24.89 -19.60 -26.42
CA PRO A 477 24.76 -18.86 -27.68
C PRO A 477 23.91 -19.55 -28.75
N SER A 478 23.79 -20.89 -28.68
CA SER A 478 23.02 -21.69 -29.62
C SER A 478 21.54 -21.88 -29.27
N ALA A 479 20.97 -21.18 -28.27
CA ALA A 479 19.59 -21.43 -27.80
C ALA A 479 18.52 -21.40 -28.92
N LEU A 480 18.75 -20.61 -29.97
CA LEU A 480 17.89 -20.51 -31.16
C LEU A 480 18.15 -21.56 -32.25
N ARG A 481 19.23 -22.37 -32.18
CA ARG A 481 19.52 -23.39 -33.21
C ARG A 481 18.45 -24.49 -33.27
N ASP A 482 17.82 -24.79 -32.14
CA ASP A 482 16.73 -25.74 -32.02
C ASP A 482 15.38 -25.19 -32.53
N TYR A 483 15.34 -23.96 -33.09
CA TYR A 483 14.13 -23.32 -33.60
C TYR A 483 14.22 -23.03 -35.11
N THR A 484 13.05 -22.99 -35.74
CA THR A 484 12.81 -22.48 -37.10
C THR A 484 11.98 -21.21 -36.96
N VAL A 485 12.40 -20.13 -37.62
CA VAL A 485 11.69 -18.84 -37.60
C VAL A 485 10.74 -18.78 -38.79
N MET A 486 9.49 -18.41 -38.54
CA MET A 486 8.45 -18.19 -39.54
C MET A 486 8.05 -16.71 -39.45
N ARG A 487 8.39 -15.95 -40.50
CA ARG A 487 8.06 -14.53 -40.64
C ARG A 487 6.69 -14.35 -41.27
N ASP A 488 6.13 -13.16 -41.09
CA ASP A 488 4.87 -12.73 -41.71
C ASP A 488 3.70 -13.65 -41.35
N MET A 489 3.77 -14.24 -40.16
CA MET A 489 2.88 -15.29 -39.66
C MET A 489 2.64 -15.09 -38.16
N SER A 490 1.41 -15.33 -37.72
CA SER A 490 1.03 -15.52 -36.32
C SER A 490 0.31 -16.86 -36.14
N THR A 491 0.20 -17.35 -34.90
CA THR A 491 -0.53 -18.60 -34.61
C THR A 491 -1.94 -18.31 -34.08
N SER A 492 -2.96 -18.89 -34.71
CA SER A 492 -4.35 -18.85 -34.22
C SER A 492 -4.69 -20.13 -33.44
N GLY A 493 -5.96 -20.27 -33.02
CA GLY A 493 -6.43 -21.47 -32.31
C GLY A 493 -5.97 -21.60 -30.84
N ASN A 494 -6.49 -22.63 -30.17
CA ASN A 494 -6.42 -22.80 -28.72
C ASN A 494 -5.14 -23.53 -28.24
N GLY A 495 -3.97 -22.95 -28.54
CA GLY A 495 -2.65 -23.53 -28.28
C GLY A 495 -1.89 -22.95 -27.07
N GLU A 496 -2.55 -22.18 -26.21
CA GLU A 496 -1.90 -21.49 -25.09
C GLU A 496 -1.96 -22.29 -23.79
N TYR A 497 -0.80 -22.50 -23.17
CA TYR A 497 -0.69 -23.00 -21.80
C TYR A 497 -0.51 -21.83 -20.84
N ARG A 498 -0.80 -22.03 -19.55
CA ARG A 498 -0.55 -21.02 -18.50
C ARG A 498 0.81 -21.21 -17.84
N CYS A 499 1.52 -20.11 -17.64
CA CYS A 499 2.65 -20.01 -16.71
C CYS A 499 2.32 -18.94 -15.66
N TRP A 500 3.08 -18.89 -14.56
CA TRP A 500 2.85 -17.92 -13.48
C TRP A 500 4.18 -17.46 -12.87
N PRO A 501 4.36 -16.14 -12.61
CA PRO A 501 3.48 -15.04 -13.01
C PRO A 501 3.48 -14.84 -14.53
N SER A 502 2.46 -14.16 -15.06
CA SER A 502 2.27 -13.92 -16.50
C SER A 502 1.59 -12.56 -16.69
N TYR A 503 1.89 -11.87 -17.79
CA TYR A 503 1.17 -10.67 -18.23
C TYR A 503 -0.24 -10.98 -18.75
N SER A 504 -0.55 -12.25 -19.03
CA SER A 504 -1.90 -12.74 -19.38
C SER A 504 -2.42 -13.69 -18.30
N GLN A 505 -3.70 -13.53 -17.93
CA GLN A 505 -4.41 -14.44 -17.03
C GLN A 505 -4.87 -15.74 -17.73
N GLN A 506 -4.89 -15.75 -19.07
CA GLN A 506 -5.44 -16.85 -19.86
C GLN A 506 -4.35 -17.75 -20.46
N GLY A 507 -3.23 -17.16 -20.88
CA GLY A 507 -2.07 -17.85 -21.47
C GLY A 507 -0.73 -17.40 -20.86
N CYS A 508 0.38 -17.97 -21.34
CA CYS A 508 1.73 -17.67 -20.87
C CYS A 508 2.33 -16.52 -21.69
N VAL A 509 2.37 -15.32 -21.10
CA VAL A 509 2.99 -14.12 -21.69
C VAL A 509 4.02 -13.57 -20.70
N LEU A 510 5.28 -13.49 -21.12
CA LEU A 510 6.41 -13.08 -20.27
C LEU A 510 7.22 -11.96 -20.92
N SER A 511 7.82 -11.11 -20.10
CA SER A 511 8.82 -10.14 -20.54
C SER A 511 10.14 -10.85 -20.87
N VAL A 512 10.76 -10.49 -21.99
CA VAL A 512 12.06 -11.00 -22.44
C VAL A 512 12.88 -9.90 -23.10
N HIS A 513 14.18 -9.89 -22.83
CA HIS A 513 15.14 -9.00 -23.50
C HIS A 513 15.31 -9.37 -24.99
N SER A 514 15.18 -10.66 -25.36
CA SER A 514 15.43 -11.12 -26.73
C SER A 514 14.81 -12.47 -27.08
N ALA A 515 14.75 -12.79 -28.40
CA ALA A 515 14.41 -14.12 -28.90
C ALA A 515 15.30 -15.25 -28.32
N ARG A 516 16.55 -14.96 -27.95
CA ARG A 516 17.45 -15.95 -27.33
C ARG A 516 16.97 -16.35 -25.94
N GLU A 517 16.47 -15.39 -25.17
CA GLU A 517 15.89 -15.62 -23.85
C GLU A 517 14.54 -16.34 -23.95
N ALA A 518 13.67 -15.93 -24.87
CA ALA A 518 12.42 -16.65 -25.14
C ALA A 518 12.69 -18.11 -25.54
N ALA A 519 13.68 -18.38 -26.39
CA ALA A 519 14.09 -19.74 -26.72
C ALA A 519 14.62 -20.53 -25.50
N HIS A 520 15.32 -19.88 -24.56
CA HIS A 520 15.75 -20.50 -23.31
C HIS A 520 14.56 -20.83 -22.39
N ILE A 521 13.60 -19.91 -22.22
CA ILE A 521 12.38 -20.10 -21.43
C ILE A 521 11.47 -21.18 -22.05
N CYS A 522 11.28 -21.18 -23.36
CA CYS A 522 10.53 -22.23 -24.05
C CYS A 522 11.26 -23.59 -23.97
N ASN A 523 12.60 -23.61 -23.85
CA ASN A 523 13.34 -24.84 -23.61
C ASN A 523 13.26 -25.37 -22.17
N SER A 524 12.97 -24.54 -21.16
CA SER A 524 12.74 -24.99 -19.78
C SER A 524 11.30 -25.47 -19.53
N HIS A 525 10.34 -25.00 -20.33
CA HIS A 525 8.95 -25.47 -20.31
C HIS A 525 8.75 -26.71 -21.20
N SER A 526 8.56 -27.89 -20.59
CA SER A 526 8.32 -29.16 -21.30
C SER A 526 7.17 -29.13 -22.31
N GLN A 527 6.14 -28.34 -22.00
CA GLN A 527 4.92 -28.14 -22.81
C GLN A 527 5.04 -27.04 -23.88
N CYS A 528 6.22 -26.43 -24.07
CA CYS A 528 6.41 -25.37 -25.06
C CYS A 528 6.95 -25.92 -26.40
N SER A 529 6.15 -25.74 -27.45
CA SER A 529 6.48 -26.08 -28.83
C SER A 529 6.89 -24.86 -29.67
N SER A 530 6.40 -23.68 -29.30
CA SER A 530 6.63 -22.44 -30.04
C SER A 530 6.46 -21.20 -29.16
N PHE A 531 7.04 -20.09 -29.60
CA PHE A 531 6.79 -18.78 -29.02
C PHE A 531 6.69 -17.71 -30.12
N THR A 532 6.05 -16.59 -29.81
CA THR A 532 5.93 -15.42 -30.69
C THR A 532 6.39 -14.19 -29.93
N LEU A 533 7.29 -13.39 -30.51
CA LEU A 533 7.59 -12.06 -29.96
C LEU A 533 6.52 -11.08 -30.43
N THR A 534 5.83 -10.43 -29.51
CA THR A 534 4.89 -9.36 -29.86
C THR A 534 5.62 -8.05 -30.11
N GLY A 535 5.01 -7.15 -30.86
CA GLY A 535 5.47 -5.76 -31.00
C GLY A 535 5.30 -4.91 -29.72
N GLN A 536 4.67 -5.45 -28.66
CA GLN A 536 4.50 -4.74 -27.39
C GLN A 536 5.77 -4.81 -26.54
N LYS A 537 6.06 -3.71 -25.85
CA LYS A 537 7.20 -3.58 -24.95
C LYS A 537 6.78 -3.21 -23.54
N THR A 538 7.52 -3.71 -22.56
CA THR A 538 7.38 -3.33 -21.14
C THR A 538 8.04 -1.99 -20.85
N TRP A 539 7.92 -1.51 -19.61
CA TRP A 539 8.50 -0.22 -19.20
C TRP A 539 10.03 -0.20 -19.17
N THR A 540 10.68 -1.38 -19.13
CA THR A 540 12.14 -1.52 -19.30
C THR A 540 12.56 -1.52 -20.78
N GLY A 541 11.63 -1.72 -21.72
CA GLY A 541 11.90 -1.83 -23.16
C GLY A 541 12.07 -3.27 -23.67
N HIS A 542 11.95 -4.26 -22.78
CA HIS A 542 11.88 -5.68 -23.11
C HIS A 542 10.61 -5.99 -23.93
N HIS A 543 10.64 -7.06 -24.71
CA HIS A 543 9.51 -7.53 -25.52
C HIS A 543 8.59 -8.43 -24.69
N LEU A 544 7.28 -8.37 -24.95
CA LEU A 544 6.36 -9.40 -24.46
C LEU A 544 6.34 -10.59 -25.42
N ALA A 545 6.68 -11.77 -24.92
CA ALA A 545 6.66 -13.04 -25.66
C ALA A 545 5.49 -13.92 -25.21
N SER A 546 4.72 -14.45 -26.17
CA SER A 546 3.65 -15.42 -25.93
C SER A 546 4.14 -16.85 -26.22
N PHE A 547 3.86 -17.80 -25.33
CA PHE A 547 4.36 -19.17 -25.39
C PHE A 547 3.24 -20.21 -25.56
N ARG A 548 3.44 -21.17 -26.46
CA ARG A 548 2.39 -22.08 -26.94
C ARG A 548 2.81 -23.54 -26.99
N SER A 549 1.84 -24.43 -26.75
CA SER A 549 1.98 -25.90 -26.79
C SER A 549 1.65 -26.49 -28.16
N SER A 550 1.06 -25.70 -29.06
CA SER A 550 0.88 -26.07 -30.46
C SER A 550 1.01 -24.85 -31.40
N PHE A 551 1.33 -25.13 -32.66
CA PHE A 551 1.41 -24.16 -33.75
C PHE A 551 0.50 -24.53 -34.94
N GLY A 552 -0.49 -25.41 -34.70
CA GLY A 552 -1.24 -26.13 -35.74
C GLY A 552 -2.08 -25.28 -36.70
N HIS A 553 -2.36 -24.02 -36.36
CA HIS A 553 -2.92 -23.05 -37.29
C HIS A 553 -2.03 -21.81 -37.33
N LEU A 554 -1.36 -21.61 -38.45
CA LEU A 554 -0.65 -20.38 -38.80
C LEU A 554 -1.54 -19.54 -39.72
N VAL A 555 -1.55 -18.23 -39.49
CA VAL A 555 -2.29 -17.25 -40.29
C VAL A 555 -1.35 -16.08 -40.63
N PRO A 556 -1.41 -15.51 -41.85
CA PRO A 556 -0.53 -14.41 -42.23
C PRO A 556 -0.69 -13.20 -41.30
N ASP A 557 0.44 -12.65 -40.86
CA ASP A 557 0.54 -11.43 -40.06
C ASP A 557 1.91 -10.78 -40.28
N SER A 558 1.94 -9.73 -41.10
CA SER A 558 3.15 -9.00 -41.51
C SER A 558 3.84 -8.21 -40.39
N ALA A 559 3.39 -8.34 -39.13
CA ALA A 559 4.03 -7.76 -37.96
C ALA A 559 4.64 -8.79 -36.99
N SER A 560 4.48 -10.10 -37.26
CA SER A 560 4.85 -11.18 -36.32
C SER A 560 5.96 -12.11 -36.83
N GLU A 561 6.81 -12.55 -35.89
CA GLU A 561 7.74 -13.68 -36.07
C GLU A 561 7.39 -14.80 -35.08
N VAL A 562 7.06 -15.99 -35.60
CA VAL A 562 6.81 -17.21 -34.82
C VAL A 562 8.06 -18.09 -34.83
N TYR A 563 8.49 -18.51 -33.64
CA TYR A 563 9.65 -19.36 -33.43
C TYR A 563 9.17 -20.77 -33.05
N VAL A 564 9.24 -21.71 -33.99
CA VAL A 564 8.77 -23.10 -33.82
C VAL A 564 9.94 -24.03 -33.50
N LYS A 565 9.81 -24.84 -32.44
CA LYS A 565 10.83 -25.79 -32.01
C LYS A 565 10.94 -26.96 -32.99
N LYS A 566 12.16 -27.26 -33.43
CA LYS A 566 12.44 -28.38 -34.34
C LYS A 566 12.12 -29.70 -33.65
N SER A 567 11.31 -30.53 -34.31
CA SER A 567 11.04 -31.89 -33.88
C SER A 567 12.35 -32.69 -33.86
N ARG A 568 12.72 -33.20 -32.69
CA ARG A 568 13.78 -34.21 -32.59
C ARG A 568 13.25 -35.50 -33.20
N VAL A 569 13.58 -35.75 -34.46
CA VAL A 569 13.43 -37.08 -35.07
C VAL A 569 14.23 -38.05 -34.20
N PRO A 570 13.62 -39.11 -33.63
CA PRO A 570 14.37 -40.14 -32.93
C PRO A 570 15.38 -40.75 -33.90
N GLN A 571 16.66 -40.77 -33.52
CA GLN A 571 17.63 -41.56 -34.28
C GLN A 571 17.16 -43.03 -34.24
N PRO A 572 17.04 -43.72 -35.38
CA PRO A 572 16.75 -45.13 -35.38
C PRO A 572 17.86 -45.87 -34.60
N PRO A 573 17.52 -46.92 -33.83
CA PRO A 573 18.54 -47.66 -33.09
C PRO A 573 19.59 -48.21 -34.05
N LEU A 574 20.87 -48.05 -33.68
CA LEU A 574 21.97 -48.62 -34.44
C LEU A 574 21.76 -50.14 -34.58
N PRO A 575 21.97 -50.73 -35.77
CA PRO A 575 21.86 -52.17 -35.95
C PRO A 575 22.90 -52.87 -35.05
N PRO A 576 22.58 -54.05 -34.50
CA PRO A 576 23.53 -54.81 -33.69
C PRO A 576 24.77 -55.16 -34.52
N PRO A 577 25.96 -55.24 -33.90
CA PRO A 577 27.18 -55.63 -34.62
C PRO A 577 27.03 -57.05 -35.20
N PRO A 578 27.63 -57.33 -36.36
CA PRO A 578 27.53 -58.65 -36.97
C PRO A 578 28.15 -59.71 -36.05
N SER A 579 27.41 -60.80 -35.83
CA SER A 579 27.91 -61.96 -35.11
C SER A 579 29.05 -62.60 -35.89
N SER A 580 30.26 -62.63 -35.32
CA SER A 580 31.37 -63.42 -35.82
C SER A 580 31.03 -64.91 -35.75
N SER A 581 31.05 -65.57 -36.91
CA SER A 581 31.00 -67.02 -37.08
C SER A 581 32.31 -67.70 -36.69
#